data_AF-A0A3S1J0Q8-F1
#
_entry.id   AF-A0A3S1J0Q8-F1
#
_cell.length_a   1.000
_cell.length_b   1.000
_cell.length_c   1.000
_cell.angle_alpha   90.00
_cell.angle_beta   90.00
_cell.angle_gamma   90.00
#
_symmetry.space_group_name_H-M   'P 1'
#
loop_
_entity.id
_entity.type
_entity.pdbx_description
1 polymer ?
#
loop_
_entity_poly.entity_id
_entity_poly.type
_entity_poly.pdbx_seq_one_letter_code
_entity_poly.pdbx_strand_id
1 'polypeptide(L)'
;GGFSKARPWLPVPAKHLSQAVDVQQGDDSSPLEHYRRFLAFRRLHPALAKGEIDFIESQGDTVAFTRREGNEQIVCAFNLGSRPAEIDLGGRSLQPLPGHGFSGQTGVGSIRLGGYGAWFGRVN
;
A
#
# COMPACT_ATOMS: atom_id res chain seq x y z
N GLY A 1 14.00 16.92 16.24
CA GLY A 1 13.33 16.69 17.55
C GLY A 1 12.18 17.65 17.76
N GLY A 2 12.46 18.94 17.96
CA GLY A 2 11.52 20.06 17.73
C GLY A 2 10.24 20.14 18.58
N PHE A 3 9.96 19.17 19.46
CA PHE A 3 8.68 19.08 20.16
C PHE A 3 8.44 20.17 21.23
N SER A 4 9.45 20.51 22.04
CA SER A 4 9.33 21.52 23.09
C SER A 4 10.69 22.13 23.43
N LYS A 5 10.68 23.38 23.92
CA LYS A 5 11.87 24.04 24.52
C LYS A 5 12.08 23.64 25.98
N ALA A 6 11.05 23.07 26.63
CA ALA A 6 11.12 22.53 27.99
C ALA A 6 11.24 21.00 27.95
N ARG A 7 11.59 20.40 29.10
CA ARG A 7 11.64 18.93 29.24
C ARG A 7 10.22 18.35 29.02
N PRO A 8 10.01 17.47 28.02
CA PRO A 8 8.71 16.85 27.81
C PRO A 8 8.34 15.91 28.96
N TRP A 9 7.04 15.72 29.18
CA TRP A 9 6.50 14.86 30.25
C TRP A 9 6.91 13.39 30.11
N LEU A 10 7.10 12.91 28.87
CA LEU A 10 7.78 11.66 28.54
C LEU A 10 9.09 11.93 27.79
N PRO A 11 10.16 11.17 28.09
CA PRO A 11 11.38 11.22 27.29
C PRO A 11 11.08 10.88 25.82
N VAL A 12 11.64 11.67 24.89
CA VAL A 12 11.59 11.34 23.47
C VAL A 12 12.60 10.21 23.21
N PRO A 13 12.18 9.04 22.69
CA PRO A 13 13.11 7.98 22.34
C PRO A 13 14.13 8.45 21.30
N ALA A 14 15.41 8.16 21.52
CA ALA A 14 16.49 8.56 20.60
C ALA A 14 16.24 8.08 19.15
N LYS A 15 15.67 6.86 18.99
CA LYS A 15 15.29 6.30 17.69
C LYS A 15 14.29 7.14 16.89
N HIS A 16 13.46 7.96 17.54
CA HIS A 16 12.52 8.83 16.84
C HIS A 16 13.22 10.05 16.22
N LEU A 17 14.40 10.43 16.70
CA LEU A 17 15.13 11.58 16.16
C LEU A 17 15.64 11.29 14.74
N SER A 18 16.11 10.06 14.48
CA SER A 18 16.50 9.62 13.13
C SER A 18 15.31 9.29 12.23
N GLN A 19 14.08 9.32 12.77
CA GLN A 19 12.83 9.10 12.04
C GLN A 19 11.93 10.35 12.09
N ALA A 20 12.50 11.51 12.42
CA ALA A 20 11.73 12.73 12.59
C ALA A 20 11.19 13.26 11.25
N VAL A 21 10.17 14.10 11.31
CA VAL A 21 9.49 14.64 10.10
C VAL A 21 10.46 15.43 9.23
N ASP A 22 11.32 16.25 9.83
CA ASP A 22 12.35 17.03 9.15
C ASP A 22 13.42 16.15 8.47
N VAL A 23 13.62 14.92 8.95
CA VAL A 23 14.53 13.95 8.33
C VAL A 23 13.86 13.23 7.15
N GLN A 24 12.58 12.89 7.28
CA GLN A 24 11.86 12.13 6.25
C GLN A 24 11.30 13.00 5.11
N GLN A 25 10.98 14.27 5.41
CA GLN A 25 10.33 15.14 4.45
C GLN A 25 11.22 15.40 3.23
N GLY A 26 10.67 15.13 2.04
CA GLY A 26 11.39 15.27 0.77
C GLY A 26 12.26 14.05 0.39
N ASP A 27 12.41 13.05 1.26
CA ASP A 27 12.99 11.75 0.88
C ASP A 27 11.88 10.85 0.33
N ASP A 28 11.91 10.63 -0.99
CA ASP A 28 10.92 9.82 -1.73
C ASP A 28 10.85 8.35 -1.29
N SER A 29 11.90 7.86 -0.63
CA SER A 29 11.96 6.50 -0.06
C SER A 29 11.45 6.43 1.37
N SER A 30 11.16 7.58 2.00
CA SER A 30 10.72 7.63 3.39
C SER A 30 9.29 7.10 3.56
N PRO A 31 8.97 6.52 4.73
CA PRO A 31 7.59 6.20 5.09
C PRO A 31 6.64 7.39 4.99
N LEU A 32 7.08 8.61 5.37
CA LEU A 32 6.27 9.82 5.28
C LEU A 32 5.81 10.10 3.84
N GLU A 33 6.74 10.12 2.87
CA GLU A 33 6.40 10.38 1.47
C GLU A 33 5.64 9.20 0.84
N HIS A 34 5.94 7.96 1.24
CA HIS A 34 5.15 6.80 0.84
C HIS A 34 3.68 6.94 1.28
N TYR A 35 3.43 7.32 2.53
CA TYR A 35 2.06 7.56 3.03
C TYR A 35 1.36 8.70 2.29
N ARG A 36 2.05 9.82 2.04
CA ARG A 36 1.49 10.95 1.27
C ARG A 36 1.08 10.51 -0.13
N ARG A 37 1.96 9.79 -0.81
CA ARG A 37 1.72 9.22 -2.14
C ARG A 37 0.53 8.25 -2.14
N PHE A 38 0.50 7.30 -1.22
CA PHE A 38 -0.58 6.31 -1.15
C PHE A 38 -1.94 6.93 -0.80
N LEU A 39 -1.97 7.92 0.10
CA LEU A 39 -3.21 8.66 0.42
C LEU A 39 -3.68 9.52 -0.76
N ALA A 40 -2.77 10.12 -1.53
CA ALA A 40 -3.12 10.83 -2.75
C ALA A 40 -3.72 9.87 -3.79
N PHE A 41 -3.06 8.71 -4.02
CA PHE A 41 -3.60 7.63 -4.85
C PHE A 41 -5.01 7.20 -4.39
N ARG A 42 -5.19 6.93 -3.09
CA ARG A 42 -6.49 6.52 -2.54
C ARG A 42 -7.60 7.55 -2.77
N ARG A 43 -7.29 8.85 -2.79
CA ARG A 43 -8.28 9.92 -3.05
C ARG A 43 -8.77 9.93 -4.49
N LEU A 44 -7.98 9.43 -5.44
CA LEU A 44 -8.35 9.37 -6.86
C LEU A 44 -9.37 8.26 -7.16
N HIS A 45 -9.55 7.30 -6.24
CA HIS A 45 -10.38 6.11 -6.44
C HIS A 45 -11.46 6.00 -5.36
N PRO A 46 -12.71 6.46 -5.62
CA PRO A 46 -13.82 6.34 -4.69
C PRO A 46 -14.06 4.90 -4.20
N ALA A 47 -13.80 3.90 -5.04
CA ALA A 47 -13.86 2.49 -4.67
C ALA A 47 -12.97 2.14 -3.46
N LEU A 48 -11.76 2.71 -3.38
CA LEU A 48 -10.87 2.49 -2.22
C LEU A 48 -11.37 3.20 -0.95
N ALA A 49 -12.20 4.23 -1.10
CA ALA A 49 -12.70 5.02 0.01
C ALA A 49 -14.00 4.51 0.61
N LYS A 50 -14.98 4.17 -0.24
CA LYS A 50 -16.35 3.87 0.16
C LYS A 50 -16.88 2.56 -0.43
N GLY A 51 -16.17 1.99 -1.40
CA GLY A 51 -16.64 0.82 -2.11
C GLY A 51 -16.79 -0.42 -1.24
N GLU A 52 -17.70 -1.29 -1.63
CA GLU A 52 -17.86 -2.64 -1.08
C GLU A 52 -16.55 -3.42 -1.16
N ILE A 53 -16.38 -4.41 -0.28
CA ILE A 53 -15.18 -5.25 -0.22
C ILE A 53 -15.56 -6.72 -0.39
N ASP A 54 -14.92 -7.39 -1.33
CA ASP A 54 -15.08 -8.83 -1.57
C ASP A 54 -13.71 -9.51 -1.56
N PHE A 55 -13.53 -10.50 -0.69
CA PHE A 55 -12.24 -11.20 -0.55
C PHE A 55 -12.00 -12.17 -1.71
N ILE A 56 -10.75 -12.25 -2.13
CA ILE A 56 -10.24 -13.26 -3.06
C ILE A 56 -9.39 -14.21 -2.22
N GLU A 57 -9.61 -15.52 -2.39
CA GLU A 57 -8.82 -16.52 -1.70
C GLU A 57 -7.34 -16.37 -2.06
N SER A 58 -6.49 -16.34 -1.04
CA SER A 58 -5.04 -16.20 -1.16
C SER A 58 -4.35 -17.04 -0.09
N GLN A 59 -3.08 -17.41 -0.32
CA GLN A 59 -2.37 -18.41 0.48
C GLN A 59 -1.24 -17.77 1.32
N GLY A 60 -0.91 -18.40 2.45
CA GLY A 60 0.20 -17.97 3.30
C GLY A 60 0.02 -16.55 3.84
N ASP A 61 1.07 -15.73 3.73
CA ASP A 61 1.09 -14.35 4.25
C ASP A 61 0.47 -13.32 3.28
N THR A 62 -0.34 -13.77 2.32
CA THR A 62 -0.94 -12.89 1.30
C THR A 62 -2.39 -12.56 1.60
N VAL A 63 -2.82 -11.36 1.20
CA VAL A 63 -4.19 -10.90 1.29
C VAL A 63 -4.60 -10.30 -0.04
N ALA A 64 -5.72 -10.75 -0.60
CA ALA A 64 -6.30 -10.18 -1.80
C ALA A 64 -7.80 -9.92 -1.64
N PHE A 65 -8.27 -8.81 -2.20
CA PHE A 65 -9.69 -8.47 -2.24
C PHE A 65 -9.97 -7.47 -3.36
N THR A 66 -11.24 -7.36 -3.74
CA THR A 66 -11.72 -6.29 -4.61
C THR A 66 -12.39 -5.18 -3.81
N ARG A 67 -12.33 -3.96 -4.33
CA ARG A 67 -13.08 -2.80 -3.87
C ARG A 67 -13.94 -2.29 -5.00
N ARG A 68 -15.25 -2.14 -4.79
CA ARG A 68 -16.20 -1.77 -5.86
C ARG A 68 -17.07 -0.59 -5.48
N GLU A 69 -17.11 0.43 -6.32
CA GLU A 69 -18.00 1.59 -6.20
C GLU A 69 -18.42 2.06 -7.60
N GLY A 70 -19.73 2.08 -7.87
CA GLY A 70 -20.25 2.38 -9.20
C GLY A 70 -19.67 1.45 -10.26
N ASN A 71 -19.07 2.03 -11.30
CA ASN A 71 -18.47 1.30 -12.43
C ASN A 71 -16.97 0.99 -12.21
N GLU A 72 -16.40 1.30 -11.05
CA GLU A 72 -15.01 1.00 -10.75
C GLU A 72 -14.91 -0.20 -9.81
N GLN A 73 -14.17 -1.21 -10.23
CA GLN A 73 -13.75 -2.33 -9.38
C GLN A 73 -12.23 -2.46 -9.41
N ILE A 74 -11.60 -2.42 -8.24
CA ILE A 74 -10.15 -2.46 -8.06
C ILE A 74 -9.77 -3.71 -7.28
N VAL A 75 -8.88 -4.53 -7.83
CA VAL A 75 -8.17 -5.56 -7.07
C VAL A 75 -7.06 -4.90 -6.25
N CYS A 76 -7.01 -5.25 -4.97
CA CYS A 76 -5.95 -4.90 -4.03
C CYS A 76 -5.27 -6.20 -3.58
N ALA A 77 -3.96 -6.31 -3.80
CA ALA A 77 -3.18 -7.49 -3.46
C ALA A 77 -1.99 -7.10 -2.58
N PHE A 78 -1.80 -7.80 -1.46
CA PHE A 78 -0.80 -7.50 -0.44
C PHE A 78 -0.02 -8.75 -0.05
N ASN A 79 1.28 -8.59 0.15
CA ASN A 79 2.12 -9.57 0.80
C ASN A 79 2.53 -9.01 2.17
N LEU A 80 2.07 -9.64 3.24
CA LEU A 80 2.41 -9.26 4.61
C LEU A 80 3.68 -9.95 5.11
N GLY A 81 4.20 -10.91 4.35
CA GLY A 81 5.44 -11.63 4.64
C GLY A 81 6.68 -10.91 4.10
N SER A 82 7.84 -11.31 4.62
CA SER A 82 9.15 -10.76 4.22
C SER A 82 9.74 -11.40 2.96
N ARG A 83 9.19 -12.54 2.51
CA ARG A 83 9.64 -13.27 1.32
C ARG A 83 8.73 -12.97 0.13
N PRO A 84 9.24 -13.06 -1.11
CA PRO A 84 8.39 -12.93 -2.31
C PRO A 84 7.22 -13.91 -2.29
N ALA A 85 6.09 -13.47 -2.83
CA ALA A 85 4.86 -14.25 -2.93
C ALA A 85 4.20 -14.05 -4.30
N GLU A 86 3.39 -15.03 -4.70
CA GLU A 86 2.58 -15.00 -5.91
C GLU A 86 1.12 -15.22 -5.53
N ILE A 87 0.23 -14.43 -6.09
CA ILE A 87 -1.21 -14.46 -5.83
C ILE A 87 -1.91 -14.75 -7.16
N ASP A 88 -2.65 -15.85 -7.23
CA ASP A 88 -3.52 -16.16 -8.36
C ASP A 88 -4.78 -15.29 -8.28
N LEU A 89 -5.09 -14.57 -9.35
CA LEU A 89 -6.28 -13.73 -9.45
C LEU A 89 -7.33 -14.33 -10.40
N GLY A 90 -7.30 -15.64 -10.63
CA GLY A 90 -8.36 -16.40 -11.31
C GLY A 90 -8.57 -15.96 -12.76
N GLY A 91 -7.49 -15.63 -13.47
CA GLY A 91 -7.55 -15.27 -14.91
C GLY A 91 -8.27 -13.95 -15.22
N ARG A 92 -8.52 -13.10 -14.22
CA ARG A 92 -9.12 -11.77 -14.44
C ARG A 92 -8.28 -10.93 -15.39
N SER A 93 -8.94 -10.21 -16.29
CA SER A 93 -8.30 -9.19 -17.12
C SER A 93 -8.13 -7.92 -16.28
N LEU A 94 -6.89 -7.52 -16.05
CA LEU A 94 -6.59 -6.44 -15.13
C LEU A 94 -5.73 -5.36 -15.78
N GLN A 95 -6.06 -4.11 -15.50
CA GLN A 95 -5.27 -2.95 -15.86
C GLN A 95 -4.53 -2.42 -14.61
N PRO A 96 -3.18 -2.41 -14.58
CA PRO A 96 -2.43 -1.86 -13.45
C PRO A 96 -2.77 -0.38 -13.20
N LEU A 97 -2.91 -0.01 -11.93
CA LEU A 97 -3.09 1.39 -11.52
C LEU A 97 -1.76 1.96 -11.01
N PRO A 98 -1.20 3.01 -11.63
CA PRO A 98 0.06 3.60 -11.18
C PRO A 98 -0.14 4.53 -9.97
N GLY A 99 0.97 4.98 -9.37
CA GLY A 99 0.98 6.08 -8.40
C GLY A 99 0.78 5.68 -6.93
N HIS A 100 0.54 4.41 -6.62
CA HIS A 100 0.45 3.93 -5.23
C HIS A 100 1.81 3.74 -4.53
N GLY A 101 2.93 3.71 -5.28
CA GLY A 101 4.27 3.61 -4.70
C GLY A 101 4.73 2.22 -4.27
N PHE A 102 4.13 1.16 -4.83
CA PHE A 102 4.59 -0.23 -4.68
C PHE A 102 5.06 -0.79 -6.02
N SER A 103 5.83 -1.87 -5.98
CA SER A 103 6.53 -2.46 -7.13
C SER A 103 6.03 -3.87 -7.52
N GLY A 104 4.82 -4.26 -7.09
CA GLY A 104 4.22 -5.51 -7.53
C GLY A 104 4.10 -5.61 -9.05
N GLN A 105 4.21 -6.82 -9.59
CA GLN A 105 4.26 -7.08 -11.03
C GLN A 105 3.11 -7.99 -11.46
N THR A 106 2.54 -7.70 -12.63
CA THR A 106 1.52 -8.54 -13.24
C THR A 106 2.19 -9.69 -14.00
N GLY A 107 1.86 -10.93 -13.62
CA GLY A 107 2.15 -12.14 -14.37
C GLY A 107 0.96 -12.59 -15.22
N VAL A 108 1.10 -13.72 -15.91
CA VAL A 108 -0.03 -14.32 -16.66
C VAL A 108 -1.01 -14.91 -15.66
N GLY A 109 -2.12 -14.21 -15.39
CA GLY A 109 -3.16 -14.66 -14.45
C GLY A 109 -2.82 -14.51 -12.96
N SER A 110 -1.60 -14.09 -12.63
CA SER A 110 -1.11 -13.93 -11.26
C SER A 110 -0.49 -12.55 -11.01
N ILE A 111 -0.30 -12.20 -9.74
CA ILE A 111 0.48 -11.04 -9.31
C ILE A 111 1.67 -11.52 -8.49
N ARG A 112 2.87 -11.04 -8.82
CA ARG A 112 4.11 -11.29 -8.07
C ARG A 112 4.44 -10.09 -7.20
N LEU A 113 4.65 -10.34 -5.91
CA LEU A 113 4.96 -9.34 -4.92
C LEU A 113 6.30 -9.67 -4.26
N GLY A 114 7.15 -8.65 -4.07
CA GLY A 114 8.26 -8.75 -3.12
C GLY A 114 7.75 -8.85 -1.68
N GLY A 115 8.67 -9.02 -0.72
CA GLY A 115 8.33 -8.94 0.70
C GLY A 115 7.74 -7.58 1.05
N TYR A 116 6.68 -7.55 1.85
CA TYR A 116 5.92 -6.34 2.21
C TYR A 116 5.38 -5.54 1.01
N GLY A 117 5.29 -6.19 -0.15
CA GLY A 117 4.85 -5.59 -1.39
C GLY A 117 3.33 -5.52 -1.51
N ALA A 118 2.86 -4.65 -2.41
CA ALA A 118 1.46 -4.60 -2.80
C ALA A 118 1.32 -4.27 -4.29
N TRP A 119 0.11 -4.48 -4.80
CA TRP A 119 -0.27 -4.17 -6.18
C TRP A 119 -1.75 -3.82 -6.26
N PHE A 120 -2.09 -2.90 -7.17
CA PHE A 120 -3.44 -2.43 -7.39
C PHE A 120 -3.75 -2.41 -8.89
N GLY A 121 -4.93 -2.85 -9.28
CA GLY A 121 -5.36 -2.83 -10.67
C GLY A 121 -6.87 -2.84 -10.83
N ARG A 122 -7.35 -2.24 -11.91
CA ARG A 122 -8.78 -2.23 -12.27
C ARG A 122 -9.15 -3.54 -12.98
N VAL A 123 -10.32 -4.07 -12.66
CA VAL A 123 -10.93 -5.18 -13.40
C VAL A 123 -11.57 -4.62 -14.68
N ASN A 124 -11.24 -5.20 -15.84
CA ASN A 124 -11.85 -4.85 -17.12
C ASN A 124 -13.24 -5.46 -17.29
#